data_AF-A0A1I3XGK0-F1
#
_entry.id   AF-A0A1I3XGK0-F1
#
_cell.length_a   1.000
_cell.length_b   1.000
_cell.length_c   1.000
_cell.angle_alpha   90.00
_cell.angle_beta   90.00
_cell.angle_gamma   90.00
#
_symmetry.space_group_name_H-M   'P 1'
#
loop_
_entity.id
_entity.type
_entity.pdbx_description
1 polymer ?
#
loop_
_entity_poly.entity_id
_entity_poly.type
_entity_poly.pdbx_seq_one_letter_code
_entity_poly.pdbx_strand_id
1 'polypeptide(L)'
;MNFKGLLLGSVAGLLAVGGAQAADLPLKAKAVEYVKICSLYGAGFYYIPGTDTCIKLGGYVRADMILGGANDYGFRFSSGTFNGGSNNRLTNYYYSRARMDLTVDTRTATEYGVVRTFADMVFSVDSQTVSASNPSAAAGGTAGLGLYHAFIQFAGFTFGRTVSIFDAPWTGYPAGGPDTIPGGSNFVTGVNQATYTADFGQGITAAVSIQDQTTGNGGG
;
A
#
# COMPACT_ATOMS: atom_id res chain seq x y z
N MET A 1 -62.72 -47.51 40.57
CA MET A 1 -61.61 -48.49 40.55
C MET A 1 -60.31 -47.70 40.52
N ASN A 2 -59.54 -47.62 41.60
CA ASN A 2 -58.57 -48.63 42.11
C ASN A 2 -57.42 -48.84 41.09
N PHE A 3 -56.11 -48.73 41.37
CA PHE A 3 -55.33 -48.81 42.61
C PHE A 3 -53.99 -48.03 42.49
N LYS A 4 -53.43 -47.69 43.66
CA LYS A 4 -52.10 -47.13 43.93
C LYS A 4 -50.94 -48.11 43.68
N GLY A 5 -49.80 -47.55 43.25
CA GLY A 5 -48.44 -47.82 43.72
C GLY A 5 -47.77 -49.14 43.34
N LEU A 6 -46.43 -49.13 43.19
CA LEU A 6 -45.48 -49.74 44.15
C LEU A 6 -44.10 -50.04 43.51
N LEU A 7 -43.02 -49.76 44.28
CA LEU A 7 -41.63 -50.31 44.27
C LEU A 7 -40.70 -49.96 43.07
N LEU A 8 -39.54 -49.29 43.24
CA LEU A 8 -38.30 -49.59 44.00
C LEU A 8 -37.67 -50.97 43.75
N GLY A 9 -36.41 -50.95 43.27
CA GLY A 9 -35.45 -52.08 43.27
C GLY A 9 -34.60 -52.09 42.00
N SER A 10 -33.47 -51.39 41.91
CA SER A 10 -32.14 -51.75 42.42
C SER A 10 -31.59 -53.05 41.81
N VAL A 11 -30.42 -53.01 41.16
CA VAL A 11 -29.21 -53.80 41.53
C VAL A 11 -28.12 -53.82 40.42
N ALA A 12 -26.89 -53.69 40.93
CA ALA A 12 -25.59 -54.16 40.45
C ALA A 12 -24.92 -53.49 39.24
N GLY A 13 -23.85 -52.76 39.57
CA GLY A 13 -22.79 -52.42 38.65
C GLY A 13 -21.95 -53.62 38.22
N LEU A 14 -21.30 -53.44 37.07
CA LEU A 14 -20.19 -54.26 36.62
C LEU A 14 -18.94 -53.37 36.67
N LEU A 15 -18.09 -53.63 37.66
CA LEU A 15 -16.69 -53.21 37.62
C LEU A 15 -15.96 -54.18 36.68
N ALA A 16 -15.28 -53.65 35.66
CA ALA A 16 -14.13 -54.33 35.08
C ALA A 16 -13.16 -53.31 34.47
N VAL A 17 -12.00 -53.27 35.12
CA VAL A 17 -10.74 -52.58 34.83
C VAL A 17 -10.25 -52.76 33.38
N GLY A 18 -9.55 -51.74 32.88
CA GLY A 18 -8.34 -51.97 32.07
C GLY A 18 -8.45 -51.65 30.59
N GLY A 19 -7.91 -50.50 30.20
CA GLY A 19 -7.69 -50.12 28.81
C GLY A 19 -7.18 -48.70 28.71
N ALA A 20 -5.95 -48.47 29.15
CA ALA A 20 -5.21 -47.29 28.75
C ALA A 20 -5.07 -47.34 27.23
N GLN A 21 -5.94 -46.62 26.52
CA GLN A 21 -5.73 -46.25 25.14
C GLN A 21 -5.22 -44.81 25.18
N ALA A 22 -3.91 -44.70 24.99
CA ALA A 22 -3.27 -43.47 24.59
C ALA A 22 -3.97 -42.95 23.32
N ALA A 23 -4.84 -41.98 23.48
CA ALA A 23 -4.98 -40.95 22.48
C ALA A 23 -4.11 -39.81 23.00
N ASP A 24 -2.83 -39.82 22.59
CA ASP A 24 -2.11 -38.57 22.40
C ASP A 24 -3.00 -37.75 21.48
N LEU A 25 -3.84 -36.90 22.09
CA LEU A 25 -4.62 -35.92 21.38
C LEU A 25 -3.57 -35.12 20.61
N PRO A 26 -3.60 -35.11 19.26
CA PRO A 26 -2.58 -34.44 18.48
C PRO A 26 -2.52 -33.01 19.02
N LEU A 27 -1.35 -32.73 19.60
CA LEU A 27 -0.95 -31.49 20.23
C LEU A 27 -1.83 -30.35 19.73
N LYS A 28 -2.70 -29.87 20.62
CA LYS A 28 -3.29 -28.53 20.62
C LYS A 28 -2.78 -27.75 19.42
N ALA A 29 -3.48 -27.88 18.28
CA ALA A 29 -3.14 -27.12 17.10
C ALA A 29 -3.04 -25.68 17.60
N LYS A 30 -1.82 -25.11 17.58
CA LYS A 30 -1.58 -23.74 18.06
C LYS A 30 -2.69 -22.94 17.42
N ALA A 31 -3.56 -22.32 18.24
CA ALA A 31 -4.72 -21.61 17.74
C ALA A 31 -4.21 -20.77 16.58
N VAL A 32 -4.68 -21.09 15.36
CA VAL A 32 -4.28 -20.32 14.20
C VAL A 32 -4.76 -18.93 14.53
N GLU A 33 -3.82 -18.05 14.85
CA GLU A 33 -4.11 -16.70 15.30
C GLU A 33 -4.49 -15.94 14.05
N TYR A 34 -5.73 -16.19 13.60
CA TYR A 34 -6.28 -15.54 12.44
C TYR A 34 -6.30 -14.04 12.74
N VAL A 35 -5.81 -13.28 11.77
CA VAL A 35 -5.94 -11.82 11.76
C VAL A 35 -7.41 -11.48 11.95
N LYS A 36 -7.72 -10.81 13.07
CA LYS A 36 -9.08 -10.39 13.38
C LYS A 36 -9.45 -9.24 12.46
N ILE A 37 -10.69 -9.20 12.00
CA ILE A 37 -11.19 -8.08 11.20
C ILE A 37 -11.29 -6.86 12.13
N CYS A 38 -10.76 -5.72 11.69
CA CYS A 38 -10.94 -4.44 12.36
C CYS A 38 -12.06 -3.65 11.68
N SER A 39 -13.27 -3.74 12.23
CA SER A 39 -14.44 -3.05 11.67
C SER A 39 -14.47 -1.54 11.97
N LEU A 40 -13.66 -1.05 12.92
CA LEU A 40 -13.62 0.36 13.33
C LEU A 40 -13.32 1.34 12.19
N TYR A 41 -12.45 0.94 11.25
CA TYR A 41 -11.98 1.82 10.17
C TYR A 41 -12.50 1.40 8.78
N GLY A 42 -13.44 0.47 8.73
CA GLY A 42 -14.09 0.00 7.51
C GLY A 42 -13.45 -1.23 6.87
N ALA A 43 -13.88 -1.53 5.64
CA ALA A 43 -13.50 -2.74 4.94
C ALA A 43 -11.99 -2.79 4.59
N GLY A 44 -11.41 -3.99 4.69
CA GLY A 44 -10.00 -4.25 4.38
C GLY A 44 -9.03 -3.96 5.52
N PHE A 45 -9.51 -3.57 6.70
CA PHE A 45 -8.69 -3.43 7.91
C PHE A 45 -8.70 -4.72 8.74
N TYR A 46 -7.53 -5.07 9.25
CA TYR A 46 -7.28 -6.22 10.11
C TYR A 46 -6.48 -5.78 11.34
N TYR A 47 -6.65 -6.42 12.49
CA TYR A 47 -5.81 -6.16 13.65
C TYR A 47 -4.44 -6.80 13.45
N ILE A 48 -3.38 -6.04 13.75
CA ILE A 48 -2.04 -6.61 13.88
C ILE A 48 -2.03 -7.50 15.14
N PRO A 49 -1.69 -8.80 15.04
CA PRO A 49 -1.70 -9.72 16.17
C PRO A 49 -0.93 -9.17 17.38
N GLY A 50 -1.54 -9.29 18.57
CA GLY A 50 -0.96 -8.77 19.81
C GLY A 50 -1.10 -7.26 20.03
N THR A 51 -1.83 -6.53 19.18
CA THR A 51 -2.05 -5.09 19.33
C THR A 51 -3.48 -4.68 18.99
N ASP A 52 -3.88 -3.48 19.42
CA ASP A 52 -5.14 -2.82 19.02
C ASP A 52 -4.98 -1.97 17.75
N THR A 53 -3.86 -2.10 17.05
CA THR A 53 -3.58 -1.39 15.81
C THR A 53 -4.22 -2.11 14.63
N CYS A 54 -4.99 -1.37 13.85
CA CYS A 54 -5.59 -1.87 12.62
C CYS A 54 -4.66 -1.55 11.44
N ILE A 55 -4.47 -2.50 10.54
CA ILE A 55 -3.68 -2.37 9.32
C ILE A 55 -4.54 -2.69 8.10
N LYS A 56 -4.38 -1.91 7.04
CA LYS A 56 -4.87 -2.19 5.70
C LYS A 56 -3.70 -2.24 4.75
N LEU A 57 -3.60 -3.36 4.04
CA LEU A 57 -2.67 -3.55 2.93
C LEU A 57 -3.46 -3.41 1.63
N GLY A 58 -2.90 -2.68 0.69
CA GLY A 58 -3.52 -2.43 -0.61
C GLY A 58 -2.46 -2.19 -1.67
N GLY A 59 -2.91 -1.75 -2.85
CA GLY A 59 -2.06 -1.51 -4.00
C GLY A 59 -2.45 -2.39 -5.18
N TYR A 60 -1.56 -2.49 -6.17
CA TYR A 60 -1.79 -3.25 -7.39
C TYR A 60 -0.49 -3.72 -8.02
N VAL A 61 -0.60 -4.71 -8.91
CA VAL A 61 0.47 -5.07 -9.85
C VAL A 61 -0.01 -4.73 -11.25
N ARG A 62 0.83 -4.02 -12.00
CA ARG A 62 0.59 -3.66 -13.39
C ARG A 62 1.74 -4.14 -14.24
N ALA A 63 1.41 -4.73 -15.38
CA ALA A 63 2.34 -4.95 -16.48
C ALA A 63 1.76 -4.25 -17.69
N ASP A 64 2.57 -3.43 -18.35
CA ASP A 64 2.17 -2.69 -19.52
C ASP A 64 3.27 -2.71 -20.57
N MET A 65 2.85 -2.51 -21.82
CA MET A 65 3.72 -2.54 -22.98
C MET A 65 3.23 -1.52 -24.00
N ILE A 66 4.17 -0.72 -24.51
CA ILE A 66 3.95 0.32 -25.51
C ILE A 66 4.57 -0.18 -26.80
N LEU A 67 3.81 -0.15 -27.90
CA LEU A 67 4.23 -0.58 -29.24
C LEU A 67 4.42 0.62 -30.16
N GLY A 68 5.56 0.71 -30.84
CA GLY A 68 5.75 1.67 -31.94
C GLY A 68 5.80 3.15 -31.53
N GLY A 69 6.03 3.47 -30.25
CA GLY A 69 6.11 4.84 -29.72
C GLY A 69 7.37 5.09 -28.89
N ALA A 70 7.74 6.37 -28.74
CA ALA A 70 8.76 6.80 -27.79
C ALA A 70 8.12 6.94 -26.39
N ASN A 71 8.48 6.03 -25.48
CA ASN A 71 8.21 6.00 -24.03
C ASN A 71 7.17 7.01 -23.45
N ASP A 72 5.99 6.53 -23.05
CA ASP A 72 5.00 7.32 -22.28
C ASP A 72 5.45 7.60 -20.82
N TYR A 73 6.56 7.01 -20.38
CA TYR A 73 7.11 7.17 -19.01
C TYR A 73 8.06 8.34 -18.84
N GLY A 74 8.18 9.17 -19.87
CA GLY A 74 8.93 10.42 -19.86
C GLY A 74 8.37 11.31 -20.94
N PHE A 75 7.31 12.06 -20.62
CA PHE A 75 6.82 13.12 -21.50
C PHE A 75 7.99 14.07 -21.82
N ARG A 76 8.37 14.12 -23.10
CA ARG A 76 9.41 14.96 -23.71
C ARG A 76 10.86 14.54 -23.55
N PHE A 77 11.15 13.31 -23.15
CA PHE A 77 12.52 12.80 -23.14
C PHE A 77 12.63 11.42 -23.78
N SER A 78 12.57 11.41 -25.12
CA SER A 78 13.48 10.58 -25.92
C SER A 78 14.93 11.13 -25.82
N SER A 79 15.34 11.63 -24.65
CA SER A 79 16.70 12.06 -24.39
C SER A 79 17.36 11.00 -23.51
N GLY A 80 18.10 10.10 -24.14
CA GLY A 80 18.99 9.20 -23.39
C GLY A 80 19.43 7.97 -24.16
N THR A 81 18.64 7.52 -25.13
CA THR A 81 19.06 6.41 -25.98
C THR A 81 19.42 6.93 -27.37
N PHE A 82 20.70 6.83 -27.70
CA PHE A 82 21.31 7.21 -28.99
C PHE A 82 20.68 6.54 -30.24
N ASN A 83 19.58 5.79 -30.08
CA ASN A 83 19.00 4.90 -31.08
C ASN A 83 17.46 5.04 -31.22
N GLY A 84 16.81 5.93 -30.46
CA GLY A 84 15.36 6.17 -30.56
C GLY A 84 14.98 6.74 -31.94
N GLY A 85 14.77 5.86 -32.92
CA GLY A 85 14.50 6.20 -34.33
C GLY A 85 15.54 5.73 -35.35
N SER A 86 16.62 5.05 -34.94
CA SER A 86 17.68 4.62 -35.87
C SER A 86 17.36 3.33 -36.66
N ASN A 87 16.24 2.65 -36.39
CA ASN A 87 15.78 1.43 -37.07
C ASN A 87 16.89 0.37 -37.31
N ASN A 88 17.72 0.10 -36.30
CA ASN A 88 18.77 -0.91 -36.35
C ASN A 88 18.53 -2.02 -35.30
N ARG A 89 19.44 -3.00 -35.23
CA ARG A 89 19.37 -4.14 -34.28
C ARG A 89 19.27 -3.73 -32.80
N LEU A 90 19.60 -2.49 -32.45
CA LEU A 90 19.55 -1.94 -31.10
C LEU A 90 18.30 -1.06 -30.88
N THR A 91 17.45 -0.89 -31.90
CA THR A 91 16.15 -0.22 -31.78
C THR A 91 15.17 -1.15 -31.09
N ASN A 92 14.51 -0.65 -30.03
CA ASN A 92 13.47 -1.41 -29.36
C ASN A 92 12.09 -0.99 -29.92
N TYR A 93 11.36 -1.93 -30.53
CA TYR A 93 10.03 -1.66 -31.12
C TYR A 93 8.92 -1.60 -30.05
N TYR A 94 9.24 -2.09 -28.85
CA TYR A 94 8.35 -2.06 -27.71
C TYR A 94 9.08 -1.66 -26.44
N TYR A 95 8.36 -1.01 -25.55
CA TYR A 95 8.81 -0.75 -24.18
C TYR A 95 7.86 -1.44 -23.23
N SER A 96 8.35 -2.13 -22.21
CA SER A 96 7.51 -2.71 -21.17
C SER A 96 7.91 -2.24 -19.78
N ARG A 97 6.93 -2.17 -18.89
CA ARG A 97 7.12 -1.90 -17.47
C ARG A 97 6.34 -2.91 -16.66
N ALA A 98 6.98 -3.49 -15.67
CA ALA A 98 6.31 -4.16 -14.56
C ALA A 98 6.40 -3.26 -13.34
N ARG A 99 5.25 -2.97 -12.71
CA ARG A 99 5.14 -2.13 -11.53
C ARG A 99 4.32 -2.84 -10.45
N MET A 100 4.81 -2.80 -9.21
CA MET A 100 4.04 -3.09 -8.01
C MET A 100 3.89 -1.80 -7.21
N ASP A 101 2.67 -1.49 -6.83
CA ASP A 101 2.31 -0.44 -5.91
C ASP A 101 1.83 -1.11 -4.62
N LEU A 102 2.39 -0.72 -3.48
CA LEU A 102 2.05 -1.25 -2.17
C LEU A 102 1.70 -0.10 -1.23
N THR A 103 0.45 -0.10 -0.76
CA THR A 103 -0.02 0.85 0.25
C THR A 103 -0.17 0.16 1.60
N VAL A 104 0.33 0.79 2.65
CA VAL A 104 0.18 0.35 4.05
C VAL A 104 -0.46 1.49 4.84
N ASP A 105 -1.68 1.28 5.36
CA ASP A 105 -2.38 2.23 6.23
C ASP A 105 -2.56 1.57 7.60
N THR A 106 -1.95 2.11 8.65
CA THR A 106 -2.19 1.66 10.02
C THR A 106 -2.87 2.74 10.85
N ARG A 107 -3.79 2.31 11.73
CA ARG A 107 -4.57 3.20 12.58
C ARG A 107 -4.67 2.61 13.98
N THR A 108 -4.23 3.38 14.95
CA THR A 108 -4.28 3.01 16.37
C THR A 108 -5.17 4.00 17.10
N ALA A 109 -6.20 3.49 17.77
CA ALA A 109 -7.01 4.31 18.65
C ALA A 109 -6.23 4.61 19.93
N THR A 110 -6.08 5.89 20.27
CA THR A 110 -5.49 6.32 21.53
C THR A 110 -6.51 7.16 22.31
N GLU A 111 -6.24 7.43 23.59
CA GLU A 111 -7.09 8.28 24.43
C GLU A 111 -7.29 9.69 23.87
N TYR A 112 -6.37 10.14 23.02
CA TYR A 112 -6.32 11.49 22.45
C TYR A 112 -6.75 11.54 20.98
N GLY A 113 -7.26 10.42 20.45
CA GLY A 113 -7.69 10.30 19.06
C GLY A 113 -6.90 9.23 18.30
N VAL A 114 -7.15 9.14 16.99
CA VAL A 114 -6.54 8.13 16.14
C VAL A 114 -5.17 8.60 15.67
N VAL A 115 -4.14 7.79 15.91
CA VAL A 115 -2.84 7.93 15.25
C VAL A 115 -2.90 7.10 13.97
N ARG A 116 -2.70 7.75 12.83
CA ARG A 116 -2.63 7.09 11.51
C ARG A 116 -1.20 7.13 10.99
N THR A 117 -0.70 6.03 10.47
CA THR A 117 0.50 6.03 9.64
C THR A 117 0.17 5.49 8.26
N PHE A 118 0.75 6.09 7.23
CA PHE A 118 0.48 5.71 5.86
C PHE A 118 1.77 5.69 5.05
N ALA A 119 1.95 4.65 4.24
CA ALA A 119 3.03 4.56 3.27
C ALA A 119 2.50 4.07 1.92
N ASP A 120 3.06 4.63 0.84
CA ASP A 120 2.81 4.27 -0.55
C ASP A 120 4.16 4.09 -1.25
N MET A 121 4.42 2.85 -1.64
CA MET A 121 5.69 2.38 -2.15
C MET A 121 5.51 1.78 -3.54
N VAL A 122 6.32 2.27 -4.48
CA VAL A 122 6.25 1.86 -5.88
C VAL A 122 7.55 1.18 -6.28
N PHE A 123 7.46 -0.07 -6.72
CA PHE A 123 8.54 -0.84 -7.29
C PHE A 123 8.33 -0.93 -8.80
N SER A 124 9.29 -0.52 -9.61
CA SER A 124 9.18 -0.63 -11.06
C SER A 124 10.45 -1.18 -11.69
N VAL A 125 10.27 -2.03 -12.68
CA VAL A 125 11.34 -2.48 -13.57
C VAL A 125 10.90 -2.24 -15.01
N ASP A 126 11.81 -1.63 -15.76
CA ASP A 126 11.58 -1.23 -17.13
C ASP A 126 12.38 -2.10 -18.09
N SER A 127 11.83 -2.32 -19.28
CA SER A 127 12.56 -2.92 -20.39
C SER A 127 13.79 -2.08 -20.72
N GLN A 128 14.89 -2.76 -21.01
CA GLN A 128 16.16 -2.12 -21.30
C GLN A 128 16.08 -1.19 -22.51
N THR A 129 16.80 -0.07 -22.43
CA THR A 129 17.11 0.77 -23.59
C THR A 129 18.61 0.66 -23.88
N VAL A 130 18.97 0.27 -25.10
CA VAL A 130 20.38 0.07 -25.49
C VAL A 130 21.01 1.42 -25.84
N SER A 131 21.74 2.02 -24.89
CA SER A 131 22.35 3.35 -25.06
C SER A 131 23.70 3.37 -25.80
N ALA A 132 24.25 2.24 -26.23
CA ALA A 132 25.54 2.19 -26.93
C ALA A 132 25.49 1.34 -28.20
N SER A 133 26.32 1.65 -29.19
CA SER A 133 26.51 0.87 -30.43
C SER A 133 27.07 -0.54 -30.21
N ASN A 134 27.22 -0.97 -28.96
CA ASN A 134 27.76 -2.26 -28.57
C ASN A 134 26.66 -3.20 -28.02
N PRO A 135 26.28 -4.27 -28.76
CA PRO A 135 25.25 -5.20 -28.33
C PRO A 135 25.59 -6.03 -27.08
N SER A 136 26.86 -6.07 -26.66
CA SER A 136 27.29 -6.81 -25.46
C SER A 136 27.21 -6.00 -24.16
N ALA A 137 26.78 -4.74 -24.23
CA ALA A 137 26.58 -3.86 -23.06
C ALA A 137 25.10 -3.79 -22.62
N ALA A 138 24.33 -4.84 -22.87
CA ALA A 138 22.93 -4.93 -22.44
C ALA A 138 22.85 -5.01 -20.89
N ALA A 139 22.76 -3.86 -20.21
CA ALA A 139 22.53 -3.78 -18.77
C ALA A 139 21.06 -4.09 -18.45
N GLY A 140 20.77 -5.17 -17.72
CA GLY A 140 19.40 -5.56 -17.36
C GLY A 140 18.58 -4.40 -16.77
N GLY A 141 17.27 -4.40 -16.98
CA GLY A 141 16.37 -3.41 -16.39
C GLY A 141 16.61 -3.31 -14.88
N THR A 142 16.99 -2.14 -14.40
CA THR A 142 17.28 -1.93 -12.98
C THR A 142 15.97 -1.72 -12.24
N ALA A 143 15.76 -2.47 -11.17
CA ALA A 143 14.61 -2.26 -10.31
C ALA A 143 14.76 -0.93 -9.56
N GLY A 144 13.77 -0.04 -9.70
CA GLY A 144 13.66 1.19 -8.94
C GLY A 144 12.63 1.08 -7.83
N LEU A 145 12.92 1.70 -6.68
CA LEU A 145 11.97 1.92 -5.58
C LEU A 145 11.69 3.42 -5.47
N GLY A 146 10.41 3.79 -5.52
CA GLY A 146 9.90 5.11 -5.19
C GLY A 146 9.08 5.07 -3.90
N LEU A 147 9.30 6.05 -3.03
CA LEU A 147 8.46 6.29 -1.85
C LEU A 147 7.61 7.54 -2.12
N TYR A 148 6.35 7.35 -2.51
CA TYR A 148 5.48 8.46 -2.90
C TYR A 148 4.86 9.13 -1.67
N HIS A 149 4.37 8.34 -0.73
CA HIS A 149 3.81 8.85 0.52
C HIS A 149 4.39 8.08 1.70
N ALA A 150 4.71 8.78 2.78
CA ALA A 150 5.18 8.19 4.03
C ALA A 150 5.00 9.20 5.16
N PHE A 151 3.89 9.10 5.90
CA PHE A 151 3.55 10.10 6.90
C PHE A 151 2.84 9.52 8.13
N ILE A 152 2.87 10.29 9.21
CA ILE A 152 2.13 10.06 10.45
C ILE A 152 1.14 11.21 10.63
N GLN A 153 -0.10 10.90 10.97
CA GLN A 153 -1.15 11.87 11.29
C GLN A 153 -1.69 11.64 12.69
N PHE A 154 -1.87 12.73 13.42
CA PHE A 154 -2.47 12.72 14.75
C PHE A 154 -2.98 14.11 15.12
N ALA A 155 -4.21 14.20 15.62
CA ALA A 155 -4.81 15.45 16.14
C ALA A 155 -4.67 16.67 15.18
N GLY A 156 -4.86 16.46 13.88
CA GLY A 156 -4.75 17.52 12.85
C GLY A 156 -3.31 17.75 12.35
N PHE A 157 -2.29 17.23 13.03
CA PHE A 157 -0.93 17.26 12.53
C PHE A 157 -0.66 16.13 11.54
N THR A 158 0.16 16.44 10.53
CA THR A 158 0.72 15.49 9.56
C THR A 158 2.22 15.74 9.45
N PHE A 159 3.03 14.70 9.66
CA PHE A 159 4.48 14.75 9.55
C PHE A 159 4.96 13.70 8.57
N GLY A 160 5.85 14.08 7.65
CA GLY A 160 6.48 13.17 6.70
C GLY A 160 6.28 13.59 5.25
N ARG A 161 6.31 12.64 4.34
CA ARG A 161 6.18 12.86 2.89
C ARG A 161 4.73 12.71 2.46
N THR A 162 4.11 13.79 2.01
CA THR A 162 2.75 13.78 1.44
C THR A 162 2.55 14.91 0.43
N VAL A 163 1.40 14.92 -0.26
CA VAL A 163 1.03 15.97 -1.24
C VAL A 163 1.06 17.35 -0.58
N SER A 164 1.56 18.36 -1.29
CA SER A 164 1.65 19.72 -0.76
C SER A 164 0.27 20.36 -0.65
N ILE A 165 0.02 21.12 0.43
CA ILE A 165 -1.18 21.97 0.52
C ILE A 165 -1.17 23.14 -0.49
N PHE A 166 -0.04 23.39 -1.14
CA PHE A 166 0.12 24.43 -2.16
C PHE A 166 -0.11 23.88 -3.58
N ASP A 167 -0.22 22.55 -3.74
CA ASP A 167 -0.54 21.94 -5.04
C ASP A 167 -1.99 22.22 -5.42
N ALA A 168 -2.23 22.37 -6.74
CA ALA A 168 -3.57 22.59 -7.25
C ALA A 168 -4.49 21.38 -6.93
N PRO A 169 -5.81 21.59 -6.70
CA PRO A 169 -6.74 20.50 -6.32
C PRO A 169 -6.84 19.35 -7.32
N TRP A 170 -6.43 19.56 -8.57
CA TRP A 170 -6.43 18.57 -9.65
C TRP A 170 -5.02 18.05 -9.98
N THR A 171 -4.01 18.37 -9.17
CA THR A 171 -2.64 17.83 -9.27
C THR A 171 -2.08 17.81 -10.70
N GLY A 172 -2.39 18.83 -11.50
CA GLY A 172 -1.96 18.92 -12.91
C GLY A 172 -2.69 18.00 -13.93
N TYR A 173 -3.79 17.31 -13.58
CA TYR A 173 -4.53 16.36 -14.46
C TYR A 173 -5.84 16.90 -15.10
N PRO A 174 -5.96 18.11 -15.67
CA PRO A 174 -7.05 18.35 -16.61
C PRO A 174 -6.74 17.58 -17.91
N ALA A 175 -7.55 16.57 -18.21
CA ALA A 175 -7.62 15.90 -19.52
C ALA A 175 -6.43 15.00 -19.95
N GLY A 176 -5.72 14.35 -19.01
CA GLY A 176 -4.76 13.28 -19.35
C GLY A 176 -3.51 13.74 -20.11
N GLY A 177 -3.17 15.02 -20.02
CA GLY A 177 -1.93 15.59 -20.58
C GLY A 177 -0.70 15.41 -19.68
N PRO A 178 0.50 15.78 -20.16
CA PRO A 178 1.74 15.72 -19.37
C PRO A 178 1.64 16.48 -18.04
N ASP A 179 2.39 15.99 -17.04
CA ASP A 179 2.52 16.42 -15.62
C ASP A 179 2.82 17.93 -15.36
N THR A 180 2.69 18.80 -16.36
CA THR A 180 3.10 20.20 -16.29
C THR A 180 2.00 21.12 -16.79
N ILE A 181 1.28 21.76 -15.87
CA ILE A 181 0.61 23.03 -16.15
C ILE A 181 1.62 24.15 -15.83
N PRO A 182 1.82 25.14 -16.72
CA PRO A 182 2.65 26.29 -16.41
C PRO A 182 2.13 27.04 -15.17
N GLY A 183 2.97 27.17 -14.13
CA GLY A 183 2.72 28.07 -12.99
C GLY A 183 2.15 27.44 -11.71
N GLY A 184 2.12 26.11 -11.57
CA GLY A 184 1.77 25.43 -10.32
C GLY A 184 2.79 24.37 -9.93
N SER A 185 3.01 24.17 -8.63
CA SER A 185 3.73 22.98 -8.17
C SER A 185 2.89 21.73 -8.41
N ASN A 186 3.56 20.61 -8.69
CA ASN A 186 2.91 19.33 -8.92
C ASN A 186 3.63 18.21 -8.16
N PHE A 187 3.46 18.16 -6.83
CA PHE A 187 4.09 17.16 -5.98
C PHE A 187 3.18 15.94 -5.72
N VAL A 188 2.70 15.30 -6.80
CA VAL A 188 1.87 14.07 -6.72
C VAL A 188 2.58 12.93 -5.97
N THR A 189 3.91 12.93 -5.97
CA THR A 189 4.74 11.95 -5.27
C THR A 189 5.24 12.46 -3.92
N GLY A 190 4.61 13.51 -3.39
CA GLY A 190 4.81 14.08 -2.06
C GLY A 190 6.07 14.93 -1.87
N VAL A 191 6.04 15.77 -0.85
CA VAL A 191 7.17 16.54 -0.30
C VAL A 191 7.27 16.30 1.19
N ASN A 192 8.49 16.39 1.73
CA ASN A 192 8.70 16.30 3.17
C ASN A 192 8.12 17.57 3.83
N GLN A 193 7.19 17.39 4.76
CA GLN A 193 6.47 18.48 5.37
C GLN A 193 6.02 18.20 6.80
N ALA A 194 5.80 19.28 7.53
CA ALA A 194 5.03 19.32 8.77
C ALA A 194 3.83 20.25 8.55
N THR A 195 2.63 19.68 8.65
CA THR A 195 1.38 20.39 8.34
C THR A 195 0.41 20.24 9.48
N TYR A 196 -0.24 21.33 9.86
CA TYR A 196 -1.37 21.32 10.78
C TYR A 196 -2.63 21.74 10.05
N THR A 197 -3.67 20.93 10.13
CA THR A 197 -4.98 21.19 9.55
C THR A 197 -6.02 21.29 10.67
N ALA A 198 -6.65 22.45 10.78
CA ALA A 198 -7.80 22.68 11.65
C ALA A 198 -9.11 22.49 10.87
N ASP A 199 -10.07 21.81 11.49
CA ASP A 199 -11.45 21.69 11.00
C ASP A 199 -12.36 22.57 11.87
N PHE A 200 -13.06 23.51 11.26
CA PHE A 200 -13.99 24.42 11.92
C PHE A 200 -15.45 23.94 11.85
N GLY A 201 -15.69 22.75 11.29
CA GLY A 201 -17.00 22.19 11.01
C GLY A 201 -17.59 22.72 9.69
N GLN A 202 -18.72 22.14 9.30
CA GLN A 202 -19.47 22.54 8.09
C GLN A 202 -18.66 22.50 6.79
N GLY A 203 -17.60 21.69 6.75
CA GLY A 203 -16.71 21.55 5.58
C GLY A 203 -15.67 22.66 5.44
N ILE A 204 -15.49 23.52 6.45
CA ILE A 204 -14.49 24.58 6.45
C ILE A 204 -13.25 24.10 7.19
N THR A 205 -12.10 24.08 6.49
CA THR A 205 -10.80 23.73 7.06
C THR A 205 -9.76 24.80 6.74
N ALA A 206 -8.75 24.94 7.60
CA ALA A 206 -7.55 25.72 7.31
C ALA A 206 -6.31 24.91 7.61
N ALA A 207 -5.27 25.07 6.78
CA ALA A 207 -4.01 24.38 6.96
C ALA A 207 -2.84 25.36 6.95
N VAL A 208 -1.82 25.06 7.76
CA VAL A 208 -0.52 25.73 7.73
C VAL A 208 0.56 24.65 7.58
N SER A 209 1.55 24.90 6.73
CA SER A 209 2.55 23.90 6.38
C SER A 209 3.94 24.51 6.28
N ILE A 210 4.93 23.75 6.75
CA ILE A 210 6.36 23.99 6.50
C ILE A 210 6.86 22.80 5.67
N GLN A 211 7.42 23.07 4.50
CA GLN A 211 7.79 22.05 3.52
C GLN A 211 9.24 22.21 3.07
N ASP A 212 9.89 21.10 2.78
CA ASP A 212 11.21 21.06 2.16
C ASP A 212 11.13 21.55 0.70
N GLN A 213 12.00 22.48 0.35
CA GLN A 213 12.08 23.08 -0.98
C GLN A 213 12.86 22.20 -1.98
N THR A 214 13.66 21.25 -1.50
CA THR A 214 14.64 20.51 -2.31
C THR A 214 14.16 19.15 -2.82
N THR A 215 13.10 18.58 -2.23
CA THR A 215 12.51 17.31 -2.68
C THR A 215 11.54 17.46 -3.87
N GLY A 216 11.36 18.70 -4.37
CA GLY A 216 10.61 19.01 -5.57
C GLY A 216 11.43 18.78 -6.84
N ASN A 217 11.62 17.52 -7.24
CA ASN A 217 12.17 17.25 -8.56
C ASN A 217 11.07 17.47 -9.63
N GLY A 218 10.95 18.72 -10.10
CA GLY A 218 10.14 19.10 -11.26
C GLY A 218 9.13 20.20 -10.96
N GLY A 219 9.48 21.46 -11.27
CA GLY A 219 8.53 22.56 -11.29
C GLY A 219 9.07 23.92 -10.86
N GLY A 220 10.14 24.38 -11.52
CA GLY A 220 10.41 25.81 -11.74
C GLY A 220 10.18 26.13 -13.20
#